data_AF-A0A3M1G8S2-F1
#
_entry.id   AF-A0A3M1G8S2-F1
#
_cell.length_a   1.000
_cell.length_b   1.000
_cell.length_c   1.000
_cell.angle_alpha   90.00
_cell.angle_beta   90.00
_cell.angle_gamma   90.00
#
_symmetry.space_group_name_H-M   'P 1'
#
loop_
_entity.id
_entity.type
_entity.pdbx_description
1 polymer ?
#
loop_
_entity_poly.entity_id
_entity_poly.type
_entity_poly.pdbx_seq_one_letter_code
_entity_poly.pdbx_strand_id
1 'polypeptide(L)' 'MTIEYRKILLDGYPILATRDGDTLRTKDGRCIAAAEAVHLPPVAPTKIICVHL' A
#
# COMPACT_ATOMS: atom_id res chain seq x y z
N MET A 1 -19.76 5.25 -2.15
CA MET A 1 -18.74 4.21 -2.34
C MET A 1 -17.42 4.77 -1.88
N THR A 2 -16.73 4.08 -0.96
CA THR A 2 -15.39 4.45 -0.51
C THR A 2 -14.36 3.64 -1.29
N ILE A 3 -13.27 4.28 -1.73
CA ILE A 3 -12.16 3.61 -2.39
C ILE A 3 -11.15 3.21 -1.30
N GLU A 4 -10.81 1.93 -1.22
CA GLU A 4 -9.78 1.42 -0.31
C GLU A 4 -8.44 1.40 -1.04
N TYR A 5 -7.42 2.01 -0.42
CA TYR A 5 -6.04 1.96 -0.90
C TYR A 5 -5.18 1.17 0.08
N ARG A 6 -4.24 0.40 -0.46
CA ARG A 6 -3.21 -0.31 0.31
C ARG A 6 -1.84 0.01 -0.23
N LYS A 7 -0.90 0.21 0.69
CA LYS A 7 0.52 0.33 0.34
C LYS A 7 1.11 -1.08 0.34
N ILE A 8 1.74 -1.47 -0.76
CA ILE A 8 2.35 -2.79 -0.92
C ILE A 8 3.79 -2.66 -1.42
N LEU A 9 4.61 -3.67 -1.14
CA LEU A 9 5.91 -3.83 -1.77
C LEU A 9 5.73 -4.65 -3.05
N LEU A 10 6.10 -4.07 -4.19
CA LEU A 10 6.09 -4.75 -5.49
C LEU A 10 7.40 -4.45 -6.22
N ASP A 11 8.09 -5.49 -6.68
CA ASP A 11 9.41 -5.39 -7.34
C ASP A 11 10.44 -4.56 -6.55
N GLY A 12 10.38 -4.61 -5.22
CA GLY A 12 11.27 -3.85 -4.32
C GLY A 12 10.87 -2.39 -4.09
N TYR A 13 9.77 -1.92 -4.68
CA TYR A 13 9.29 -0.55 -4.52
C TYR A 13 7.96 -0.47 -3.75
N PRO A 14 7.78 0.53 -2.88
CA PRO A 14 6.48 0.77 -2.25
C PRO A 14 5.50 1.38 -3.27
N ILE A 15 4.38 0.71 -3.50
CA ILE A 15 3.34 1.13 -4.44
C ILE A 15 2.02 1.32 -3.68
N LEU A 16 1.28 2.37 -4.02
CA LEU A 16 -0.11 2.55 -3.59
C LEU A 16 -1.03 1.86 -4.61
N ALA A 17 -1.79 0.87 -4.17
CA ALA A 17 -2.72 0.09 -4.99
C ALA A 17 -4.15 0.27 -4.49
N THR A 18 -5.11 0.23 -5.41
CA THR A 18 -6.55 0.24 -5.10
C THR A 18 -7.02 -1.18 -4.90
N ARG A 19 -7.83 -1.43 -3.86
CA ARG A 19 -8.46 -2.74 -3.65
C ARG A 19 -9.67 -2.90 -4.57
N ASP A 20 -9.69 -4.00 -5.29
CA ASP A 20 -10.79 -4.44 -6.14
C ASP A 20 -11.11 -5.91 -5.81
N GLY A 21 -12.11 -6.10 -4.95
CA GLY A 21 -12.44 -7.40 -4.35
C GLY A 21 -11.25 -8.01 -3.60
N ASP A 22 -10.76 -9.13 -4.13
CA ASP A 22 -9.63 -9.91 -3.60
C ASP A 22 -8.30 -9.58 -4.28
N THR A 23 -8.29 -8.55 -5.12
CA THR A 23 -7.10 -8.10 -5.84
C THR A 23 -6.71 -6.68 -5.48
N LEU A 24 -5.44 -6.36 -5.71
CA LEU A 24 -4.89 -5.01 -5.62
C LEU A 24 -4.41 -4.59 -6.99
N ARG A 25 -4.94 -3.48 -7.47
CA ARG A 25 -4.62 -2.91 -8.78
C ARG A 25 -3.72 -1.69 -8.60
N THR A 26 -2.56 -1.72 -9.22
CA THR A 26 -1.63 -0.60 -9.25
C THR A 26 -2.06 0.42 -10.31
N LYS A 27 -1.57 1.66 -10.21
CA LYS A 27 -1.89 2.72 -11.18
C LYS A 27 -1.38 2.42 -12.60
N ASP A 28 -0.28 1.69 -12.72
CA ASP A 28 0.29 1.25 -14.01
C ASP A 28 -0.38 -0.02 -14.56
N GLY A 29 -1.42 -0.53 -13.89
CA GLY A 29 -2.30 -1.58 -14.41
C GLY A 29 -1.92 -3.00 -14.01
N ARG A 30 -0.89 -3.19 -13.19
CA ARG A 30 -0.54 -4.50 -12.62
C ARG A 30 -1.59 -4.91 -11.59
N CYS A 31 -1.74 -6.21 -11.41
CA CYS A 31 -2.71 -6.80 -10.50
C CYS A 31 -2.04 -7.90 -9.69
N ILE A 32 -2.32 -7.95 -8.39
CA ILE A 32 -1.85 -8.99 -7.48
C ILE A 32 -2.97 -9.40 -6.53
N ALA A 33 -3.02 -10.67 -6.14
CA ALA A 33 -3.94 -11.13 -5.11
C ALA A 33 -3.62 -10.43 -3.78
N ALA A 34 -4.64 -9.90 -3.11
CA ALA A 34 -4.46 -9.19 -1.84
C ALA A 34 -3.88 -10.10 -0.74
N ALA A 35 -4.12 -11.40 -0.83
CA ALA A 35 -3.58 -12.43 0.07
C ALA A 35 -2.09 -12.71 -0.16
N GLU A 36 -1.56 -12.46 -1.35
CA GLU A 36 -0.16 -12.72 -1.71
C GLU A 36 0.72 -11.47 -1.62
N ALA A 37 0.10 -10.29 -1.56
CA ALA A 37 0.81 -9.02 -1.50
C ALA A 37 1.51 -8.81 -0.15
N VAL A 38 2.74 -8.26 -0.18
CA VAL A 38 3.43 -7.79 1.02
C VAL A 38 2.89 -6.40 1.38
N HIS A 39 2.05 -6.32 2.40
CA HIS A 39 1.46 -5.06 2.87
C HIS A 39 2.46 -4.23 3.67
N LEU A 40 2.56 -2.96 3.31
CA LEU A 40 3.37 -1.97 4.02
C LEU A 40 2.48 -1.12 4.92
N PRO A 41 3.04 -0.52 5.99
CA PRO A 41 2.32 0.47 6.78
C PRO A 41 1.80 1.62 5.91
N PRO A 42 0.60 2.16 6.21
CA PRO A 42 -0.03 3.20 5.38
C PRO A 42 0.71 4.55 5.43
N VAL A 43 1.60 4.76 6.41
CA VAL A 43 2.30 6.02 6.66
C VAL A 43 3.81 5.91 6.45
N ALA A 44 4.44 7.00 6.02
CA ALA A 44 5.88 7.20 6.04
C ALA A 44 6.20 8.61 6.58
N PRO A 45 7.19 8.79 7.49
CA PRO A 45 8.02 7.75 8.11
C PRO A 45 7.21 6.81 9.02
N THR A 46 7.71 5.58 9.21
CA THR A 46 7.05 4.59 10.09
C THR A 46 7.27 4.85 11.58
N LYS A 47 8.13 5.83 11.91
CA LYS A 47 8.42 6.24 13.28
C LYS A 47 7.94 7.67 13.49
N ILE A 48 7.28 7.90 14.63
CA ILE A 48 6.96 9.26 15.09
C ILE A 48 8.19 9.77 15.83
N ILE A 49 8.74 10.90 15.38
CA ILE A 49 9.81 11.61 16.09
C ILE A 49 9.15 12.77 16.83
N CYS A 50 9.18 12.72 18.16
CA CYS A 50 8.67 13.80 18.99
C CYS A 50 9.82 14.74 19.34
N VAL A 51 9.75 16.00 18.89
CA VAL A 51 10.69 17.06 19.24
C VAL A 51 9.95 18.03 20.15
N HIS A 52 10.40 18.15 21.39
CA HIS A 52 9.96 19.19 22.31
C HIS A 52 11.06 20.25 22.34
N LEU A 53 10.69 21.51 22.13
CA LEU A 53 11.61 22.66 22.09
C LEU A 53 11.71 23.30 23.48
#